data_AF-A0A5D3KRM8-F1
#
_entry.id   AF-A0A5D3KRM8-F1
#
_cell.length_a   1.000
_cell.length_b   1.000
_cell.length_c   1.000
_cell.angle_alpha   90.00
_cell.angle_beta   90.00
_cell.angle_gamma   90.00
#
_symmetry.space_group_name_H-M   'P 1'
#
loop_
_entity.id
_entity.type
_entity.pdbx_description
1 polymer ?
#
loop_
_entity_poly.entity_id
_entity_poly.type
_entity_poly.pdbx_seq_one_letter_code
_entity_poly.pdbx_strand_id
1 'polypeptide(L)'
;MMSSSAAAAATAAVPSIPRDADGPVFRAPWEAHAFAMALTLHDRGVFTWPEWAAALASEIRRAQAAGDPDTGETYYLHWLATLEGLVASKGVASIDTLHRYRDAWDHAADRTPHGRPIELRDEDFR
;
A
#
# COMPACT_ATOMS: atom_id res chain seq x y z
N MET A 1 17.34 9.37 7.22
CA MET A 1 17.63 8.03 7.78
C MET A 1 16.35 7.51 8.38
N MET A 2 15.79 6.43 7.84
CA MET A 2 14.61 5.78 8.42
C MET A 2 15.00 5.29 9.82
N SER A 3 14.31 5.75 10.86
CA SER A 3 14.57 5.27 12.22
C SER A 3 14.21 3.79 12.30
N SER A 4 15.21 2.94 12.51
CA SER A 4 15.10 1.48 12.74
C SER A 4 13.98 1.10 13.73
N SER A 5 13.65 2.00 14.66
CA SER A 5 12.55 1.85 15.62
C SER A 5 11.14 1.77 14.99
N ALA A 6 10.86 2.50 13.91
CA ALA A 6 9.51 2.54 13.34
C ALA A 6 9.14 1.23 12.61
N ALA A 7 10.09 0.67 11.86
CA ALA A 7 9.91 -0.62 11.20
C ALA A 7 9.79 -1.77 12.22
N ALA A 8 10.58 -1.74 13.30
CA ALA A 8 10.48 -2.72 14.38
C ALA A 8 9.13 -2.62 15.12
N ALA A 9 8.65 -1.42 15.41
CA ALA A 9 7.35 -1.20 16.04
C ALA A 9 6.19 -1.67 15.16
N ALA A 10 6.24 -1.40 13.86
CA ALA A 10 5.23 -1.88 12.90
C ALA A 10 5.20 -3.40 12.81
N THR A 11 6.37 -4.03 12.73
CA THR A 11 6.47 -5.51 12.66
C THR A 11 6.05 -6.18 13.96
N ALA A 12 6.25 -5.51 15.11
CA ALA A 12 5.74 -5.99 16.39
C ALA A 12 4.22 -5.82 16.53
N ALA A 13 3.67 -4.71 16.02
CA ALA A 13 2.25 -4.39 16.10
C ALA A 13 1.41 -5.15 15.05
N VAL A 14 2.03 -5.53 13.93
CA VAL A 14 1.40 -6.29 12.84
C VAL A 14 2.22 -7.55 12.60
N PRO A 15 1.95 -8.65 13.35
CA PRO A 15 2.74 -9.87 13.29
C PRO A 15 2.74 -10.57 11.92
N SER A 16 1.82 -10.20 11.03
CA SER A 16 1.68 -10.81 9.71
C SER A 16 2.65 -10.27 8.65
N ILE A 17 3.43 -9.22 8.95
CA ILE A 17 4.40 -8.67 8.01
C ILE A 17 5.53 -9.69 7.79
N PRO A 18 5.78 -10.14 6.54
CA PRO A 18 6.91 -11.02 6.24
C PRO A 18 8.22 -10.34 6.61
N ARG A 19 9.05 -11.00 7.43
CA ARG A 19 10.34 -10.49 7.89
C ARG A 19 11.40 -11.58 8.01
N ASP A 20 12.65 -11.19 7.83
CA ASP A 20 13.84 -11.98 8.14
C ASP A 20 14.57 -11.41 9.38
N ALA A 21 15.85 -11.76 9.56
CA ALA A 21 16.67 -11.28 10.66
C ALA A 21 16.99 -9.78 10.57
N ASP A 22 16.91 -9.19 9.39
CA ASP A 22 17.32 -7.82 9.10
C ASP A 22 16.12 -6.86 8.90
N GLY A 23 14.91 -7.39 8.67
CA GLY A 23 13.69 -6.59 8.65
C GLY A 23 12.58 -7.12 7.73
N PRO A 24 11.63 -6.27 7.33
CA PRO A 24 10.59 -6.64 6.38
C PRO A 24 11.18 -7.04 5.03
N VAL A 25 10.68 -8.14 4.45
CA VAL A 25 11.11 -8.65 3.14
C VAL A 25 10.12 -8.20 2.07
N PHE A 26 10.64 -7.73 0.94
CA PHE A 26 9.86 -7.25 -0.20
C PHE A 26 10.26 -8.00 -1.49
N ARG A 27 9.27 -8.49 -2.23
CA ARG A 27 9.42 -9.16 -3.53
C ARG A 27 9.56 -8.18 -4.69
N ALA A 28 9.06 -6.96 -4.51
CA ALA A 28 9.11 -5.91 -5.52
C ALA A 28 9.30 -4.52 -4.90
N PRO A 29 9.88 -3.55 -5.63
CA PRO A 29 10.10 -2.20 -5.11
C PRO A 29 8.82 -1.50 -4.63
N TRP A 30 7.66 -1.78 -5.25
CA TRP A 30 6.40 -1.14 -4.87
C TRP A 30 5.92 -1.56 -3.47
N GLU A 31 6.23 -2.79 -3.03
CA GLU A 31 5.85 -3.30 -1.70
C GLU A 31 6.57 -2.49 -0.60
N ALA A 32 7.86 -2.21 -0.81
CA ALA A 32 8.64 -1.37 0.10
C ALA A 32 8.09 0.07 0.18
N HIS A 33 7.65 0.63 -0.95
CA HIS A 33 7.02 1.94 -0.98
C HIS A 33 5.67 1.96 -0.24
N ALA A 34 4.82 0.96 -0.46
CA ALA A 34 3.53 0.84 0.24
C ALA A 34 3.72 0.70 1.76
N PHE A 35 4.69 -0.09 2.19
CA PHE A 35 5.09 -0.21 3.59
C PHE A 35 5.57 1.13 4.16
N ALA A 36 6.47 1.83 3.46
CA ALA A 36 6.98 3.13 3.90
C ALA A 36 5.87 4.20 4.00
N MET A 37 4.90 4.20 3.08
CA MET A 37 3.73 5.08 3.14
C MET A 37 2.86 4.78 4.36
N ALA A 38 2.56 3.51 4.63
CA ALA A 38 1.80 3.11 5.82
C ALA A 38 2.49 3.55 7.12
N LEU A 39 3.80 3.35 7.25
CA LEU A 39 4.58 3.84 8.39
C LEU A 39 4.47 5.36 8.55
N THR A 40 4.63 6.09 7.44
CA THR A 40 4.62 7.56 7.46
C THR A 40 3.25 8.11 7.87
N LEU A 41 2.17 7.49 7.40
CA LEU A 41 0.81 7.90 7.75
C LEU A 41 0.46 7.56 9.20
N HIS A 42 0.93 6.41 9.71
CA HIS A 42 0.84 6.07 11.13
C HIS A 42 1.60 7.09 12.00
N ASP A 43 2.85 7.41 11.65
CA ASP A 43 3.68 8.37 12.41
C ASP A 43 3.05 9.76 12.45
N ARG A 44 2.31 10.13 11.39
CA ARG A 44 1.51 11.37 11.32
C ARG A 44 0.16 11.27 12.03
N GLY A 45 -0.18 10.14 12.64
CA GLY A 45 -1.42 9.94 13.40
C GLY A 45 -2.68 9.82 12.53
N VAL A 46 -2.56 9.52 11.23
CA VAL A 46 -3.72 9.34 10.34
C VAL A 46 -4.56 8.12 10.78
N PHE A 47 -3.89 7.07 11.23
CA PHE A 47 -4.48 5.89 11.84
C PHE A 47 -3.53 5.31 12.89
N THR A 48 -4.07 4.46 13.75
CA THR A 48 -3.34 3.69 14.76
C THR A 48 -3.10 2.26 14.27
N TRP A 49 -2.08 1.58 14.83
CA TRP A 49 -1.84 0.16 14.49
C TRP A 49 -3.02 -0.78 14.77
N PRO A 50 -3.83 -0.61 15.84
CA PRO A 50 -5.04 -1.41 16.03
C PRO A 50 -6.09 -1.20 14.92
N GLU A 51 -6.29 0.03 14.46
CA GLU A 51 -7.17 0.32 13.31
C GLU A 51 -6.64 -0.34 12.04
N TRP A 52 -5.33 -0.24 11.81
CA TRP A 52 -4.66 -0.91 10.70
C TRP A 52 -4.88 -2.43 10.73
N ALA A 53 -4.59 -3.08 11.85
CA ALA A 53 -4.72 -4.53 12.00
C ALA A 53 -6.17 -4.98 11.77
N ALA A 54 -7.15 -4.24 12.27
CA ALA A 54 -8.57 -4.54 12.05
C ALA A 54 -8.98 -4.41 10.57
N ALA A 55 -8.52 -3.35 9.90
CA ALA A 55 -8.79 -3.13 8.48
C ALA A 55 -8.13 -4.20 7.60
N LEU A 56 -6.85 -4.52 7.85
CA LEU A 56 -6.12 -5.57 7.12
C LEU A 56 -6.77 -6.94 7.29
N ALA A 57 -7.18 -7.30 8.50
CA ALA A 57 -7.87 -8.56 8.74
C ALA A 57 -9.22 -8.61 8.00
N SER A 58 -9.92 -7.47 7.86
CA SER A 58 -11.15 -7.40 7.08
C SER A 58 -10.91 -7.59 5.59
N GLU A 59 -9.87 -6.94 5.04
CA GLU A 59 -9.50 -7.09 3.63
C GLU A 59 -9.09 -8.52 3.28
N ILE A 60 -8.25 -9.15 4.11
CA ILE A 60 -7.83 -10.55 3.90
C ILE A 60 -9.06 -11.48 3.91
N ARG A 61 -9.98 -11.32 4.88
CA ARG A 61 -11.21 -12.13 4.92
C ARG A 61 -12.07 -11.93 3.67
N ARG A 62 -12.19 -10.69 3.18
CA ARG A 62 -12.94 -10.37 1.96
C ARG A 62 -12.31 -11.03 0.74
N ALA A 63 -10.98 -10.99 0.61
CA ALA A 63 -10.26 -11.62 -0.49
C ALA A 63 -10.34 -13.15 -0.46
N GLN A 64 -10.18 -13.76 0.72
CA GLN A 64 -10.35 -15.20 0.90
C GLN A 64 -11.78 -15.64 0.52
N ALA A 65 -12.80 -14.88 0.92
CA ALA A 65 -14.19 -15.15 0.51
C ALA A 65 -14.41 -15.00 -1.01
N ALA A 66 -13.59 -14.21 -1.70
CA ALA A 66 -13.59 -14.06 -3.14
C ALA A 66 -12.74 -15.11 -3.88
N GLY A 67 -12.14 -16.07 -3.16
CA GLY A 67 -11.38 -17.19 -3.73
C GLY A 67 -9.87 -17.01 -3.79
N ASP A 68 -9.30 -16.06 -3.05
CA ASP A 68 -7.85 -15.92 -2.93
C ASP A 68 -7.23 -17.17 -2.26
N PRO A 69 -6.29 -17.87 -2.93
CA PRO A 69 -5.69 -19.11 -2.42
C PRO A 69 -4.73 -18.94 -1.23
N ASP A 70 -4.55 -17.73 -0.68
CA ASP A 70 -3.76 -17.46 0.53
C ASP A 70 -2.33 -18.04 0.47
N THR A 71 -1.68 -17.84 -0.67
CA THR A 71 -0.29 -18.29 -0.93
C THR A 71 0.76 -17.30 -0.42
N GLY A 72 0.33 -16.18 0.16
CA GLY A 72 1.19 -15.05 0.55
C GLY A 72 1.62 -14.15 -0.62
N GLU A 73 1.38 -14.55 -1.88
CA GLU A 73 1.70 -13.72 -3.06
C GLU A 73 0.82 -12.48 -3.17
N THR A 74 -0.38 -12.53 -2.60
CA THR A 74 -1.35 -11.43 -2.57
C THR A 74 -1.25 -10.58 -1.29
N TYR A 75 -0.35 -10.89 -0.37
CA TYR A 75 -0.28 -10.22 0.93
C TYR A 75 -0.12 -8.70 0.81
N TYR A 76 0.84 -8.23 0.00
CA TYR A 76 1.02 -6.79 -0.19
C TYR A 76 -0.08 -6.14 -1.03
N LEU A 77 -0.88 -6.92 -1.77
CA LEU A 77 -2.10 -6.40 -2.41
C LEU A 77 -3.17 -6.11 -1.36
N HIS A 78 -3.34 -6.99 -0.36
CA HIS A 78 -4.23 -6.73 0.79
C HIS A 78 -3.73 -5.56 1.62
N TRP A 79 -2.42 -5.44 1.78
CA TRP A 79 -1.77 -4.29 2.43
C TRP A 79 -2.09 -2.98 1.72
N LEU A 80 -1.95 -2.94 0.39
CA LEU A 80 -2.26 -1.77 -0.41
C LEU A 80 -3.75 -1.41 -0.34
N ALA A 81 -4.64 -2.39 -0.51
CA ALA A 81 -6.09 -2.18 -0.38
C ALA A 81 -6.47 -1.63 1.01
N THR A 82 -5.82 -2.13 2.06
CA THR A 82 -6.00 -1.63 3.43
C THR A 82 -5.58 -0.17 3.55
N LEU A 83 -4.43 0.18 2.97
CA LEU A 83 -3.92 1.55 2.97
C LEU A 83 -4.89 2.50 2.26
N GLU A 84 -5.33 2.13 1.05
CA GLU A 84 -6.28 2.90 0.24
C GLU A 84 -7.62 3.11 0.98
N GLY A 85 -8.16 2.05 1.60
CA GLY A 85 -9.38 2.14 2.40
C GLY A 85 -9.24 3.05 3.62
N LEU A 86 -8.10 2.98 4.33
CA LEU A 86 -7.84 3.83 5.49
C LEU A 86 -7.69 5.30 5.09
N VAL A 87 -6.90 5.63 4.06
CA VAL A 87 -6.75 7.03 3.63
C VAL A 87 -8.07 7.62 3.14
N ALA A 88 -8.94 6.81 2.52
CA ALA A 88 -10.27 7.22 2.11
C ALA A 88 -11.20 7.46 3.30
N SER A 89 -11.30 6.51 4.23
CA SER A 89 -12.15 6.66 5.42
C SER A 89 -11.72 7.82 6.32
N LYS A 90 -10.43 8.16 6.32
CA LYS A 90 -9.86 9.29 7.08
C LYS A 90 -9.89 10.62 6.31
N GLY A 91 -10.39 10.64 5.07
CA GLY A 91 -10.52 11.85 4.25
C GLY A 91 -9.20 12.42 3.72
N VAL A 92 -8.12 11.64 3.72
CA VAL A 92 -6.81 12.04 3.18
C VAL A 92 -6.83 12.04 1.65
N ALA A 93 -7.49 11.05 1.04
CA ALA A 93 -7.72 10.98 -0.40
C ALA A 93 -9.00 10.16 -0.67
N SER A 94 -9.91 10.63 -1.53
CA SER A 94 -11.10 9.84 -1.86
C SER A 94 -10.76 8.64 -2.74
N ILE A 95 -11.59 7.60 -2.70
CA ILE A 95 -11.48 6.44 -3.62
C ILE A 95 -11.48 6.91 -5.08
N ASP A 96 -12.35 7.87 -5.44
CA ASP A 96 -12.37 8.44 -6.79
C ASP A 96 -11.06 9.11 -7.17
N THR A 97 -10.40 9.79 -6.21
CA THR A 97 -9.09 10.39 -6.44
C THR A 97 -8.04 9.32 -6.68
N LEU A 98 -8.02 8.25 -5.88
CA LEU A 98 -7.08 7.14 -6.04
C LEU A 98 -7.24 6.47 -7.42
N HIS A 99 -8.49 6.16 -7.81
CA HIS A 99 -8.77 5.59 -9.13
C HIS A 99 -8.39 6.53 -10.26
N ARG A 100 -8.73 7.82 -10.15
CA ARG A 100 -8.36 8.83 -11.14
C ARG A 100 -6.85 8.90 -11.36
N TYR A 101 -6.05 8.80 -10.30
CA TYR A 101 -4.60 8.81 -10.41
C TYR A 101 -4.04 7.49 -10.95
N ARG A 102 -4.60 6.35 -10.57
CA ARG A 102 -4.26 5.05 -11.17
C ARG A 102 -4.44 5.11 -12.69
N ASP A 103 -5.64 5.49 -13.12
CA ASP A 103 -6.00 5.52 -14.54
C ASP A 103 -5.11 6.52 -15.30
N ALA A 104 -4.80 7.68 -14.70
CA ALA A 104 -3.87 8.62 -15.29
C ALA A 104 -2.44 8.09 -15.39
N TRP A 105 -1.95 7.34 -14.41
CA TRP A 105 -0.64 6.68 -14.51
C TRP A 105 -0.62 5.58 -15.57
N ASP A 106 -1.71 4.83 -15.73
CA ASP A 106 -1.86 3.84 -16.79
C ASP A 106 -1.80 4.51 -18.18
N HIS A 107 -2.53 5.61 -18.37
CA HIS A 107 -2.46 6.41 -19.60
C HIS A 107 -1.06 6.98 -19.86
N ALA A 108 -0.39 7.49 -18.82
CA ALA A 108 0.98 7.99 -18.92
C ALA A 108 1.96 6.89 -19.34
N ALA A 109 1.81 5.68 -18.79
CA ALA A 109 2.62 4.53 -19.14
C ALA A 109 2.39 4.11 -20.60
N ASP A 110 1.13 4.00 -21.03
CA ASP A 110 0.76 3.57 -22.39
C ASP A 110 1.31 4.51 -23.47
N ARG A 111 1.26 5.82 -23.24
CA ARG A 111 1.77 6.79 -24.22
C ARG A 111 3.28 6.96 -24.23
N THR A 112 3.99 6.48 -23.20
CA THR A 112 5.43 6.71 -23.04
C THR A 112 6.23 5.66 -23.81
N PRO A 113 7.03 6.05 -24.83
CA PRO A 113 7.87 5.09 -25.55
C PRO A 113 8.85 4.38 -24.62
N HIS A 114 9.13 3.10 -24.89
CA HIS A 114 10.09 2.33 -24.12
C HIS A 114 11.45 3.04 -23.99
N GLY A 115 12.03 2.99 -22.79
CA GLY A 115 13.30 3.65 -22.48
C GLY A 115 13.20 5.15 -22.19
N ARG A 116 12.00 5.73 -22.20
CA ARG A 116 11.74 7.09 -21.71
C ARG A 116 11.14 7.05 -20.29
N PRO A 117 11.43 8.06 -19.45
CA PRO A 117 10.74 8.21 -18.16
C PRO A 117 9.24 8.39 -18.35
N ILE A 118 8.45 7.74 -17.50
CA ILE A 118 7.00 7.96 -17.43
C ILE A 118 6.79 9.21 -16.56
N GLU A 119 6.13 10.21 -17.13
CA GLU A 119 5.81 11.47 -16.46
C GLU A 119 4.30 11.69 -16.53
N LEU A 120 3.68 12.04 -15.41
CA LEU A 120 2.26 12.37 -15.36
C LEU A 120 2.04 13.79 -15.90
N ARG A 121 1.03 13.97 -16.74
CA ARG A 121 0.63 15.25 -17.35
C ARG A 121 -0.85 15.49 -17.15
N ASP A 122 -1.28 16.75 -17.28
CA ASP A 122 -2.71 17.11 -17.20
C ASP A 122 -3.56 16.31 -18.20
N GLU A 123 -2.95 16.01 -19.35
CA GLU A 123 -3.53 15.21 -20.41
C GLU A 123 -3.68 13.72 -20.04
N ASP A 124 -3.24 13.26 -18.90
CA ASP A 124 -3.46 11.86 -18.51
C ASP A 124 -4.74 11.69 -17.67
N PHE A 125 -5.37 12.79 -17.24
CA PHE A 125 -6.58 12.79 -16.43
C PHE A 125 -7.89 12.92 -17.23
N ARG A 126 -7.89 12.53 -18.51
CA ARG A 126 -9.00 12.77 -19.45
C ARG A 126 -10.23 11.91 -19.19
#